data_AF-A0AAW5FP87-F1
#
_entry.id   AF-A0AAW5FP87-F1
#
_cell.length_a   1.000
_cell.length_b   1.000
_cell.length_c   1.000
_cell.angle_alpha   90.00
_cell.angle_beta   90.00
_cell.angle_gamma   90.00
#
_symmetry.space_group_name_H-M   'P 1'
#
loop_
_entity.id
_entity.type
_entity.pdbx_description
1 polymer ?
#
loop_
_entity_poly.entity_id
_entity_poly.type
_entity_poly.pdbx_seq_one_letter_code
_entity_poly.pdbx_strand_id
1 'polypeptide(L)'
;GGGGGGGSSDDHTRPHVDEPKKPPPTIKDPPPDPTKRVNHAPVSAGAVDLGSGLVNEAFIISLGQLLNGASDPDGDRLSVQALQVDHGSLQALGADRWLYTPEHDDIGPVQFSYRISDGTVSIVQAAHADLHAAPDEEIHGTEGDDLLIGTPLIDVIDAGAGNDIVYGRESADTIYGGEGNDRLVGGDGDDTLFGGPGNDIIFGGAGNDTLFGEAGDDTLYGEDGNDLILGGEGDDFASGGRGNDTLIGGPGNDTLHGDDGNDRIEGEQGDDHIDGGAGKDVLLGGAGNDCIAGGAGDDTIHGGEGDDHLDGGAGNDTVRGDAGDDHIAGGAGGDDVDGGTGDDTLAGGAGDDTLQGGAGDDHLDGGAGDDVLAGGSGNDCIDAGCGDDVIVLGVEAGHDVIHGGDGADTLDLSQIVFDENVDLPDGIVEICDGQSAQIFEIENVQGGHGRDRLVADAHVNVMEGGDGNDTFVFQDLASLKNDGGPRDHIVDFSVGDKLDLSRVGQELDDFSGKRLFFAGADQATFDEVGAVTYRHEVVSDQEITIVSGHLDGDAEHDFEIVLDGNLDLNESNFVFTAPQQTNAHHLS
;
A
#
# COMPACT_ATOMS: atom_id res chain seq x y z
N GLY A 1 -76.63 -20.62 -57.13
CA GLY A 1 -77.56 -20.09 -56.12
C GLY A 1 -77.42 -18.59 -56.14
N GLY A 2 -78.46 -17.79 -56.36
CA GLY A 2 -79.66 -17.69 -55.52
C GLY A 2 -79.29 -16.74 -54.38
N GLY A 3 -79.61 -15.44 -54.44
CA GLY A 3 -80.95 -14.81 -54.36
C GLY A 3 -80.90 -13.95 -53.08
N GLY A 4 -81.56 -12.80 -52.90
CA GLY A 4 -82.55 -12.05 -53.67
C GLY A 4 -83.20 -11.02 -52.72
N GLY A 5 -83.95 -10.06 -53.30
CA GLY A 5 -84.96 -9.22 -52.62
C GLY A 5 -84.55 -7.76 -52.40
N GLY A 6 -85.30 -6.73 -52.79
CA GLY A 6 -86.62 -6.63 -53.44
C GLY A 6 -87.28 -5.25 -53.16
N GLY A 7 -88.07 -4.75 -54.13
CA GLY A 7 -89.12 -3.70 -54.00
C GLY A 7 -88.69 -2.27 -54.41
N SER A 8 -89.08 -1.66 -55.55
CA SER A 8 -90.42 -1.29 -56.13
C SER A 8 -91.13 -0.20 -55.29
N SER A 9 -91.73 0.89 -55.79
CA SER A 9 -92.08 1.46 -57.12
C SER A 9 -92.52 2.92 -56.93
N ASP A 10 -92.57 3.75 -57.98
CA ASP A 10 -93.83 4.33 -58.50
C ASP A 10 -93.61 5.25 -59.72
N ASP A 11 -94.57 5.14 -60.64
CA ASP A 11 -94.58 5.62 -62.03
C ASP A 11 -95.70 6.68 -62.22
N HIS A 12 -95.60 7.40 -63.33
CA HIS A 12 -96.61 8.15 -64.08
C HIS A 12 -96.71 9.67 -63.85
N THR A 13 -96.34 10.46 -64.87
CA THR A 13 -97.28 10.96 -65.91
C THR A 13 -96.61 11.96 -66.88
N ARG A 14 -96.91 11.82 -68.19
CA ARG A 14 -96.68 12.80 -69.28
C ARG A 14 -97.87 13.78 -69.38
N PRO A 15 -97.74 15.01 -69.94
CA PRO A 15 -98.00 15.29 -71.39
C PRO A 15 -97.09 16.42 -71.99
N HIS A 16 -96.64 16.41 -73.27
CA HIS A 16 -97.26 16.88 -74.55
C HIS A 16 -97.70 18.38 -74.55
N VAL A 17 -97.44 19.33 -75.48
CA VAL A 17 -96.83 19.52 -76.83
C VAL A 17 -96.57 21.05 -76.97
N ASP A 18 -95.58 21.52 -77.75
CA ASP A 18 -95.71 22.72 -78.63
C ASP A 18 -94.48 22.90 -79.55
N GLU A 19 -94.72 23.15 -80.84
CA GLU A 19 -93.70 23.32 -81.91
C GLU A 19 -92.90 24.62 -81.76
N PRO A 20 -91.61 24.62 -82.16
CA PRO A 20 -91.17 25.72 -83.02
C PRO A 20 -90.12 25.37 -84.10
N LYS A 21 -90.31 26.07 -85.23
CA LYS A 21 -89.34 26.69 -86.15
C LYS A 21 -87.89 26.17 -86.18
N LYS A 22 -87.48 25.80 -87.40
CA LYS A 22 -86.11 25.59 -87.91
C LYS A 22 -85.08 26.55 -87.26
N PRO A 23 -84.00 26.05 -86.63
CA PRO A 23 -82.93 26.89 -86.12
C PRO A 23 -82.11 27.56 -87.25
N PRO A 24 -81.62 28.80 -87.00
CA PRO A 24 -80.56 29.47 -87.77
C PRO A 24 -79.20 28.75 -87.67
N PRO A 25 -78.15 29.18 -88.41
CA PRO A 25 -76.92 28.42 -88.58
C PRO A 25 -76.19 28.18 -87.25
N THR A 26 -75.59 26.99 -87.13
CA THR A 26 -74.66 26.62 -86.05
C THR A 26 -73.56 27.67 -85.93
N ILE A 27 -73.60 28.40 -84.82
CA ILE A 27 -72.49 29.23 -84.33
C ILE A 27 -71.33 28.28 -84.10
N LYS A 28 -70.25 28.47 -84.86
CA LYS A 28 -68.94 27.89 -84.54
C LYS A 28 -68.51 28.49 -83.22
N ASP A 29 -68.12 27.64 -82.27
CA ASP A 29 -67.47 28.09 -81.04
C ASP A 29 -66.31 29.03 -81.39
N PRO A 30 -66.15 30.13 -80.63
CA PRO A 30 -65.07 31.09 -80.84
C PRO A 30 -63.70 30.40 -80.66
N PRO A 31 -62.66 30.90 -81.34
CA PRO A 31 -61.29 30.38 -81.21
C PRO A 31 -60.78 30.49 -79.77
N PRO A 32 -59.83 29.62 -79.36
CA PRO A 32 -59.30 29.59 -78.00
C PRO A 32 -58.70 30.94 -77.60
N ASP A 33 -58.95 31.33 -76.36
CA ASP A 33 -58.42 32.53 -75.72
C ASP A 33 -56.87 32.54 -75.78
N PRO A 34 -56.25 33.50 -76.48
CA PRO A 34 -54.80 33.56 -76.65
C PRO A 34 -54.05 34.04 -75.39
N THR A 35 -54.71 34.16 -74.23
CA THR A 35 -54.09 34.63 -72.97
C THR A 35 -53.88 33.56 -71.90
N LYS A 36 -54.31 32.30 -72.11
CA LYS A 36 -53.96 31.18 -71.20
C LYS A 36 -52.65 30.53 -71.62
N ARG A 37 -51.54 30.84 -70.94
CA ARG A 37 -50.35 29.98 -70.96
C ARG A 37 -50.76 28.61 -70.42
N VAL A 38 -50.40 27.55 -71.13
CA VAL A 38 -50.52 26.18 -70.59
C VAL A 38 -49.45 26.07 -69.53
N ASN A 39 -49.84 25.91 -68.26
CA ASN A 39 -48.92 25.69 -67.14
C ASN A 39 -48.29 24.30 -67.29
N HIS A 40 -46.98 24.22 -67.45
CA HIS A 40 -46.20 23.00 -67.39
C HIS A 40 -45.84 22.71 -65.93
N ALA A 41 -45.77 21.43 -65.56
CA ALA A 41 -45.32 21.07 -64.23
C ALA A 41 -43.82 21.39 -64.06
N PRO A 42 -43.36 21.64 -62.82
CA PRO A 42 -41.93 21.72 -62.51
C PRO A 42 -41.19 20.46 -62.96
N VAL A 43 -39.91 20.61 -63.31
CA VAL A 43 -39.00 19.49 -63.61
C VAL A 43 -37.84 19.49 -62.62
N SER A 44 -37.35 18.29 -62.27
CA SER A 44 -36.19 18.11 -61.40
C SER A 44 -35.21 17.09 -61.99
N ALA A 45 -33.92 17.25 -61.69
CA ALA A 45 -32.82 16.46 -62.23
C ALA A 45 -32.54 15.12 -61.50
N GLY A 46 -33.32 14.76 -60.48
CA GLY A 46 -33.11 13.55 -59.66
C GLY A 46 -33.10 13.86 -58.17
N ALA A 47 -32.91 12.85 -57.30
CA ALA A 47 -32.86 13.08 -55.85
C ALA A 47 -31.75 14.07 -55.48
N VAL A 48 -32.01 14.92 -54.50
CA VAL A 48 -31.06 15.93 -54.02
C VAL A 48 -30.14 15.31 -52.97
N ASP A 49 -28.86 15.59 -53.06
CA ASP A 49 -27.88 15.32 -52.00
C ASP A 49 -27.76 16.58 -51.13
N LEU A 50 -28.03 16.45 -49.84
CA LEU A 50 -27.93 17.53 -48.86
C LEU A 50 -26.54 17.60 -48.20
N GLY A 51 -25.66 16.63 -48.46
CA GLY A 51 -24.33 16.48 -47.88
C GLY A 51 -24.27 15.51 -46.71
N SER A 52 -23.16 15.55 -45.97
CA SER A 52 -22.96 14.81 -44.73
C SER A 52 -23.28 15.65 -43.49
N GLY A 53 -23.74 15.00 -42.41
CA GLY A 53 -23.97 15.60 -41.09
C GLY A 53 -23.33 14.77 -39.97
N LEU A 54 -23.16 15.36 -38.79
CA LEU A 54 -22.67 14.65 -37.62
C LEU A 54 -23.82 13.98 -36.87
N VAL A 55 -23.52 12.83 -36.24
CA VAL A 55 -24.43 12.20 -35.26
C VAL A 55 -24.76 13.20 -34.15
N ASN A 56 -26.01 13.20 -33.69
CA ASN A 56 -26.52 14.08 -32.62
C ASN A 56 -26.46 15.60 -32.89
N GLU A 57 -26.03 16.05 -34.08
CA GLU A 57 -25.99 17.48 -34.44
C GLU A 57 -27.14 17.88 -35.39
N ALA A 58 -27.88 18.93 -35.04
CA ALA A 58 -28.96 19.45 -35.86
C ALA A 58 -28.44 20.37 -36.97
N PHE A 59 -28.87 20.16 -38.22
CA PHE A 59 -28.44 20.98 -39.36
C PHE A 59 -29.61 21.65 -40.10
N ILE A 60 -29.33 22.78 -40.75
CA ILE A 60 -30.34 23.56 -41.48
C ILE A 60 -30.39 23.13 -42.94
N ILE A 61 -31.59 22.73 -43.38
CA ILE A 61 -31.94 22.50 -44.77
C ILE A 61 -32.59 23.78 -45.32
N SER A 62 -32.04 24.32 -46.40
CA SER A 62 -32.57 25.51 -47.08
C SER A 62 -33.42 25.16 -48.30
N LEU A 63 -34.32 26.07 -48.68
CA LEU A 63 -35.10 25.97 -49.91
C LEU A 63 -34.21 25.89 -51.14
N GLY A 64 -33.08 26.60 -51.14
CA GLY A 64 -32.11 26.56 -52.23
C GLY A 64 -31.51 25.17 -52.44
N GLN A 65 -31.19 24.46 -51.35
CA GLN A 65 -30.72 23.07 -51.42
C GLN A 65 -31.79 22.14 -51.98
N LEU A 66 -33.03 22.21 -51.45
CA LEU A 66 -34.14 21.36 -51.90
C LEU A 66 -34.60 21.64 -53.34
N LEU A 67 -34.37 22.84 -53.86
CA LEU A 67 -34.66 23.19 -55.26
C LEU A 67 -33.45 23.01 -56.18
N ASN A 68 -32.33 22.45 -55.68
CA ASN A 68 -31.15 22.25 -56.51
C ASN A 68 -31.47 21.28 -57.66
N GLY A 69 -31.19 21.72 -58.89
CA GLY A 69 -31.55 20.98 -60.10
C GLY A 69 -33.04 21.04 -60.49
N ALA A 70 -33.87 21.81 -59.77
CA ALA A 70 -35.26 22.04 -60.12
C ALA A 70 -35.43 23.30 -60.99
N SER A 71 -36.34 23.24 -61.96
CA SER A 71 -36.69 24.40 -62.80
C SER A 71 -38.13 24.30 -63.28
N ASP A 72 -38.70 25.46 -63.64
CA ASP A 72 -40.02 25.54 -64.22
C ASP A 72 -39.92 25.98 -65.70
N PRO A 73 -40.52 25.24 -66.66
CA PRO A 73 -40.47 25.60 -68.08
C PRO A 73 -41.13 26.95 -68.43
N ASP A 74 -42.10 27.40 -67.62
CA ASP A 74 -42.81 28.66 -67.80
C ASP A 74 -42.15 29.82 -67.04
N GLY A 75 -41.16 29.51 -66.20
CA GLY A 75 -40.38 30.48 -65.42
C GLY A 75 -41.07 30.89 -64.11
N ASP A 76 -42.05 30.12 -63.66
CA ASP A 76 -42.75 30.37 -62.41
C ASP A 76 -41.84 30.11 -61.19
N ARG A 77 -42.12 30.82 -60.09
CA ARG A 77 -41.33 30.69 -58.86
C ARG A 77 -41.68 29.38 -58.16
N LEU A 78 -40.68 28.53 -57.98
CA LEU A 78 -40.82 27.25 -57.29
C LEU A 78 -40.85 27.41 -55.76
N SER A 79 -41.60 26.51 -55.12
CA SER A 79 -41.73 26.38 -53.68
C SER A 79 -41.68 24.91 -53.26
N VAL A 80 -41.31 24.65 -52.01
CA VAL A 80 -41.33 23.32 -51.41
C VAL A 80 -42.54 23.18 -50.49
N GLN A 81 -43.25 22.06 -50.61
CA GLN A 81 -44.41 21.73 -49.80
C GLN A 81 -44.26 20.32 -49.20
N ALA A 82 -44.83 20.14 -48.00
CA ALA A 82 -44.93 18.84 -47.33
C ALA A 82 -43.58 18.09 -47.21
N LEU A 83 -42.54 18.78 -46.77
CA LEU A 83 -41.26 18.16 -46.43
C LEU A 83 -41.43 17.23 -45.22
N GLN A 84 -40.96 15.99 -45.37
CA GLN A 84 -40.98 14.93 -44.38
C GLN A 84 -39.63 14.21 -44.38
N VAL A 85 -39.31 13.58 -43.26
CA VAL A 85 -38.12 12.74 -43.08
C VAL A 85 -38.54 11.35 -42.61
N ASP A 86 -37.75 10.32 -42.91
CA ASP A 86 -38.03 8.93 -42.53
C ASP A 86 -37.78 8.62 -41.06
N HIS A 87 -36.78 9.25 -40.45
CA HIS A 87 -36.46 9.21 -39.02
C HIS A 87 -35.86 10.55 -38.56
N GLY A 88 -35.78 10.81 -37.25
CA GLY A 88 -35.44 12.13 -36.73
C GLY A 88 -36.61 13.11 -36.72
N SER A 89 -36.32 14.38 -36.43
CA SER A 89 -37.32 15.44 -36.33
C SER A 89 -37.03 16.62 -37.23
N LEU A 90 -38.09 17.30 -37.68
CA LEU A 90 -37.99 18.37 -38.66
C LEU A 90 -38.86 19.55 -38.26
N GLN A 91 -38.23 20.71 -38.04
CA GLN A 91 -38.89 21.94 -37.62
C GLN A 91 -38.77 23.03 -38.69
N ALA A 92 -39.89 23.57 -39.15
CA ALA A 92 -39.87 24.72 -40.07
C ALA A 92 -39.41 26.00 -39.34
N LEU A 93 -38.35 26.64 -39.82
CA LEU A 93 -37.81 27.91 -39.30
C LEU A 93 -38.32 29.13 -40.08
N GLY A 94 -39.24 28.93 -41.01
CA GLY A 94 -39.80 29.94 -41.92
C GLY A 94 -40.34 29.31 -43.20
N ALA A 95 -40.56 30.12 -44.24
CA ALA A 95 -41.01 29.62 -45.54
C ALA A 95 -39.90 28.91 -46.34
N ASP A 96 -38.63 29.21 -46.05
CA ASP A 96 -37.50 28.83 -46.89
C ASP A 96 -36.40 28.02 -46.15
N ARG A 97 -36.62 27.62 -44.89
CA ARG A 97 -35.63 26.89 -44.07
C ARG A 97 -36.29 25.91 -43.10
N TRP A 98 -35.63 24.79 -42.87
CA TRP A 98 -36.01 23.74 -41.93
C TRP A 98 -34.79 23.32 -41.10
N LEU A 99 -34.97 23.11 -39.81
CA LEU A 99 -34.01 22.47 -38.93
C LEU A 99 -34.31 20.97 -38.92
N TYR A 100 -33.34 20.15 -39.28
CA TYR A 100 -33.38 18.72 -39.04
C TYR A 100 -32.58 18.40 -37.79
N THR A 101 -33.13 17.57 -36.91
CA THR A 101 -32.46 17.08 -35.70
C THR A 101 -32.49 15.55 -35.72
N PRO A 102 -31.32 14.88 -35.77
CA PRO A 102 -31.23 13.42 -35.70
C PRO A 102 -31.86 12.83 -34.43
N GLU A 103 -32.20 11.55 -34.45
CA GLU A 103 -32.43 10.79 -33.22
C GLU A 103 -31.09 10.51 -32.52
N HIS A 104 -31.13 10.20 -31.22
CA HIS A 104 -29.91 9.90 -30.46
C HIS A 104 -29.18 8.70 -31.08
N ASP A 105 -27.90 8.88 -31.40
CA ASP A 105 -26.99 7.87 -31.99
C ASP A 105 -27.35 7.38 -33.40
N ASP A 106 -28.08 8.20 -34.16
CA ASP A 106 -28.47 7.87 -35.53
C ASP A 106 -27.32 8.06 -36.52
N ILE A 107 -26.85 6.94 -37.10
CA ILE A 107 -25.72 6.88 -38.04
C ILE A 107 -26.18 6.24 -39.36
N GLY A 108 -25.79 6.82 -40.49
CA GLY A 108 -26.08 6.32 -41.83
C GLY A 108 -27.03 7.22 -42.62
N PRO A 109 -27.65 6.69 -43.70
CA PRO A 109 -28.42 7.51 -44.62
C PRO A 109 -29.79 7.92 -44.06
N VAL A 110 -30.11 9.21 -44.17
CA VAL A 110 -31.41 9.81 -43.86
C VAL A 110 -32.12 10.16 -45.16
N GLN A 111 -33.42 9.87 -45.28
CA GLN A 111 -34.20 10.13 -46.49
C GLN A 111 -35.30 11.18 -46.26
N PHE A 112 -35.32 12.20 -47.10
CA PHE A 112 -36.32 13.25 -47.10
C PHE A 112 -37.25 13.11 -48.30
N SER A 113 -38.55 13.34 -48.10
CA SER A 113 -39.54 13.38 -49.18
C SER A 113 -40.33 14.69 -49.15
N TYR A 114 -40.55 15.29 -50.32
CA TYR A 114 -41.23 16.58 -50.44
C TYR A 114 -41.87 16.78 -51.81
N ARG A 115 -42.57 17.90 -51.99
CA ARG A 115 -43.15 18.32 -53.27
C ARG A 115 -42.59 19.65 -53.73
N ILE A 116 -42.23 19.73 -55.01
CA ILE A 116 -41.88 21.00 -55.68
C ILE A 116 -43.12 21.51 -56.40
N SER A 117 -43.52 22.75 -56.14
CA SER A 117 -44.76 23.37 -56.65
C SER A 117 -44.50 24.73 -57.29
N ASP A 118 -45.10 24.96 -58.46
CA ASP A 118 -45.17 26.27 -59.16
C ASP A 118 -46.37 27.14 -58.71
N GLY A 119 -47.19 26.61 -57.79
CA GLY A 119 -48.44 27.25 -57.32
C GLY A 119 -49.72 26.72 -57.98
N THR A 120 -49.60 25.93 -59.06
CA THR A 120 -50.70 25.28 -59.79
C THR A 120 -50.56 23.76 -59.82
N VAL A 121 -49.35 23.24 -60.06
CA VAL A 121 -49.01 21.81 -60.16
C VAL A 121 -47.80 21.52 -59.29
N SER A 122 -47.72 20.29 -58.77
CA SER A 122 -46.55 19.83 -58.01
C SER A 122 -46.05 18.46 -58.45
N ILE A 123 -44.74 18.25 -58.30
CA ILE A 123 -44.07 16.96 -58.47
C ILE A 123 -43.52 16.47 -57.13
N VAL A 124 -43.42 15.15 -56.96
CA VAL A 124 -42.78 14.53 -55.78
C VAL A 124 -41.27 14.48 -56.01
N GLN A 125 -40.52 14.71 -54.95
CA GLN A 125 -39.08 14.74 -54.97
C GLN A 125 -38.52 14.13 -53.68
N ALA A 126 -37.31 13.59 -53.77
CA ALA A 126 -36.56 13.07 -52.63
C ALA A 126 -35.24 13.83 -52.44
N ALA A 127 -34.76 13.85 -51.21
CA ALA A 127 -33.39 14.23 -50.87
C ALA A 127 -32.81 13.23 -49.87
N HIS A 128 -31.49 13.22 -49.71
CA HIS A 128 -30.82 12.39 -48.72
C HIS A 128 -29.66 13.15 -48.08
N ALA A 129 -29.27 12.72 -46.89
CA ALA A 129 -28.05 13.10 -46.19
C ALA A 129 -27.43 11.85 -45.56
N ASP A 130 -26.12 11.83 -45.38
CA ASP A 130 -25.41 10.73 -44.68
C ASP A 130 -24.88 11.23 -43.32
N LEU A 131 -25.31 10.60 -42.23
CA LEU A 131 -24.81 10.88 -40.88
C LEU A 131 -23.58 10.02 -40.57
N HIS A 132 -22.53 10.64 -40.05
CA HIS A 132 -21.31 9.96 -39.63
C HIS A 132 -20.98 10.30 -38.16
N ALA A 133 -20.33 9.37 -37.47
CA ALA A 133 -19.63 9.69 -36.23
C ALA A 133 -18.53 10.71 -36.52
N ALA A 134 -18.28 11.64 -35.60
CA ALA A 134 -17.14 12.54 -35.72
C ALA A 134 -15.84 11.70 -35.65
N PRO A 135 -14.92 11.84 -36.61
CA PRO A 135 -13.59 11.24 -36.50
C PRO A 135 -12.73 12.13 -35.59
N ASP A 136 -12.16 11.54 -34.55
CA ASP A 136 -10.88 11.89 -33.92
C ASP A 136 -10.55 13.40 -33.78
N GLU A 137 -11.52 14.27 -33.45
CA GLU A 137 -11.21 15.67 -33.16
C GLU A 137 -11.00 15.84 -31.66
N GLU A 138 -9.77 16.24 -31.33
CA GLU A 138 -9.36 16.78 -30.07
C GLU A 138 -10.38 17.85 -29.60
N ILE A 139 -10.97 17.65 -28.43
CA ILE A 139 -11.94 18.57 -27.84
C ILE A 139 -11.14 19.70 -27.20
N HIS A 140 -11.13 20.87 -27.83
CA HIS A 140 -10.41 22.04 -27.30
C HIS A 140 -11.34 23.01 -26.56
N GLY A 141 -10.91 23.45 -25.38
CA GLY A 141 -11.46 24.58 -24.65
C GLY A 141 -10.95 25.94 -25.16
N THR A 142 -11.14 26.96 -24.34
CA THR A 142 -10.84 28.36 -24.62
C THR A 142 -9.75 28.88 -23.68
N GLU A 143 -9.62 30.20 -23.53
CA GLU A 143 -8.67 30.82 -22.58
C GLU A 143 -9.35 31.15 -21.23
N GLY A 144 -10.56 30.64 -20.96
CA GLY A 144 -11.18 30.80 -19.65
C GLY A 144 -12.17 29.69 -19.36
N ASP A 145 -12.67 29.67 -18.12
CA ASP A 145 -13.41 28.56 -17.51
C ASP A 145 -14.44 27.87 -18.44
N ASP A 146 -14.16 26.62 -18.79
CA ASP A 146 -14.91 25.78 -19.70
C ASP A 146 -15.53 24.55 -19.01
N LEU A 147 -16.57 24.01 -19.62
CA LEU A 147 -17.15 22.71 -19.28
C LEU A 147 -17.08 21.82 -20.52
N LEU A 148 -16.17 20.86 -20.49
CA LEU A 148 -15.93 19.92 -21.57
C LEU A 148 -16.44 18.54 -21.19
N ILE A 149 -17.08 17.87 -22.15
CA ILE A 149 -17.67 16.54 -21.94
C ILE A 149 -17.31 15.70 -23.16
N GLY A 150 -16.58 14.63 -22.90
CA GLY A 150 -16.22 13.58 -23.84
C GLY A 150 -17.41 12.77 -24.34
N THR A 151 -17.10 11.96 -25.33
CA THR A 151 -17.94 10.95 -25.93
C THR A 151 -17.74 9.59 -25.22
N PRO A 152 -18.57 8.58 -25.53
CA PRO A 152 -18.33 7.21 -25.08
C PRO A 152 -17.15 6.47 -25.74
N LEU A 153 -16.33 7.18 -26.53
CA LEU A 153 -15.22 6.64 -27.30
C LEU A 153 -13.95 7.28 -26.78
N ILE A 154 -12.79 6.70 -27.13
CA ILE A 154 -11.49 7.29 -26.86
C ILE A 154 -11.44 8.73 -27.38
N ASP A 155 -11.26 9.67 -26.45
CA ASP A 155 -11.15 11.10 -26.70
C ASP A 155 -9.75 11.62 -26.37
N VAL A 156 -9.42 12.76 -26.99
CA VAL A 156 -8.32 13.63 -26.55
C VAL A 156 -8.94 14.98 -26.25
N ILE A 157 -8.78 15.49 -25.02
CA ILE A 157 -9.39 16.74 -24.55
C ILE A 157 -8.29 17.67 -24.06
N ASP A 158 -8.30 18.92 -24.52
CA ASP A 158 -7.36 19.98 -24.13
C ASP A 158 -8.18 21.19 -23.66
N ALA A 159 -8.27 21.41 -22.35
CA ALA A 159 -9.13 22.44 -21.78
C ALA A 159 -8.54 23.86 -21.92
N GLY A 160 -7.21 23.97 -21.91
CA GLY A 160 -6.50 25.16 -22.31
C GLY A 160 -6.09 26.02 -21.12
N ALA A 161 -6.75 27.16 -20.92
CA ALA A 161 -6.48 27.99 -19.75
C ALA A 161 -7.80 28.39 -19.11
N GLY A 162 -7.80 28.60 -17.80
CA GLY A 162 -9.02 28.83 -17.03
C GLY A 162 -9.15 27.82 -15.91
N ASN A 163 -10.23 27.92 -15.14
CA ASN A 163 -10.56 26.88 -14.19
C ASN A 163 -11.64 26.00 -14.80
N ASP A 164 -11.23 24.90 -15.39
CA ASP A 164 -12.05 24.08 -16.28
C ASP A 164 -12.64 22.87 -15.55
N ILE A 165 -13.73 22.34 -16.12
CA ILE A 165 -14.33 21.08 -15.68
C ILE A 165 -14.42 20.14 -16.88
N VAL A 166 -13.73 19.01 -16.81
CA VAL A 166 -13.64 18.03 -17.90
C VAL A 166 -14.14 16.66 -17.45
N TYR A 167 -14.90 15.99 -18.32
CA TYR A 167 -15.35 14.61 -18.13
C TYR A 167 -15.02 13.76 -19.36
N GLY A 168 -14.18 12.72 -19.25
CA GLY A 168 -13.85 11.78 -20.33
C GLY A 168 -15.00 10.81 -20.63
N ARG A 169 -15.51 10.17 -19.57
CA ARG A 169 -16.67 9.26 -19.47
C ARG A 169 -16.32 7.78 -19.63
N GLU A 170 -16.24 7.27 -20.85
CA GLU A 170 -16.12 5.83 -21.11
C GLU A 170 -15.03 5.63 -22.16
N SER A 171 -14.22 4.59 -22.02
CA SER A 171 -13.01 4.31 -22.83
C SER A 171 -11.76 4.99 -22.27
N ALA A 172 -10.59 4.58 -22.78
CA ALA A 172 -9.29 5.12 -22.41
C ALA A 172 -9.05 6.49 -23.06
N ASP A 173 -9.27 7.56 -22.32
CA ASP A 173 -9.19 8.95 -22.75
C ASP A 173 -7.86 9.60 -22.40
N THR A 174 -7.53 10.70 -23.07
CA THR A 174 -6.40 11.58 -22.70
C THR A 174 -6.92 12.99 -22.45
N ILE A 175 -6.71 13.52 -21.25
CA ILE A 175 -7.24 14.82 -20.82
C ILE A 175 -6.11 15.72 -20.35
N TYR A 176 -6.05 16.94 -20.88
CA TYR A 176 -5.17 18.02 -20.45
C TYR A 176 -6.03 19.15 -19.85
N GLY A 177 -5.81 19.49 -18.58
CA GLY A 177 -6.40 20.65 -17.90
C GLY A 177 -5.79 21.95 -18.43
N GLY A 178 -4.48 22.11 -18.21
CA GLY A 178 -3.73 23.24 -18.72
C GLY A 178 -3.44 24.27 -17.64
N GLU A 179 -3.55 25.56 -17.93
CA GLU A 179 -3.29 26.59 -16.91
C GLU A 179 -4.54 26.88 -16.07
N GLY A 180 -4.45 26.81 -14.75
CA GLY A 180 -5.52 27.20 -13.82
C GLY A 180 -5.86 26.06 -12.88
N ASN A 181 -6.94 26.22 -12.12
CA ASN A 181 -7.35 25.22 -11.14
C ASN A 181 -8.50 24.39 -11.71
N ASP A 182 -8.15 23.26 -12.26
CA ASP A 182 -9.01 22.41 -13.06
C ASP A 182 -9.63 21.27 -12.25
N ARG A 183 -10.75 20.76 -12.76
CA ARG A 183 -11.36 19.53 -12.28
C ARG A 183 -11.50 18.54 -13.42
N LEU A 184 -10.75 17.47 -13.37
CA LEU A 184 -10.71 16.43 -14.40
C LEU A 184 -11.32 15.14 -13.87
N VAL A 185 -12.11 14.46 -14.70
CA VAL A 185 -12.71 13.15 -14.39
C VAL A 185 -12.54 12.24 -15.59
N GLY A 186 -11.78 11.16 -15.45
CA GLY A 186 -11.53 10.15 -16.48
C GLY A 186 -12.80 9.36 -16.76
N GLY A 187 -13.22 8.53 -15.82
CA GLY A 187 -14.45 7.75 -15.89
C GLY A 187 -14.17 6.25 -15.95
N ASP A 188 -14.86 5.51 -16.81
CA ASP A 188 -14.55 4.11 -17.06
C ASP A 188 -13.48 4.02 -18.17
N GLY A 189 -12.32 3.40 -17.94
CA GLY A 189 -11.25 3.37 -18.94
C GLY A 189 -9.89 3.21 -18.31
N ASP A 190 -8.85 3.01 -19.12
CA ASP A 190 -7.47 3.20 -18.66
C ASP A 190 -7.06 4.60 -19.15
N ASP A 191 -7.32 5.63 -18.37
CA ASP A 191 -7.24 7.03 -18.76
C ASP A 191 -5.87 7.66 -18.49
N THR A 192 -5.57 8.76 -19.17
CA THR A 192 -4.37 9.58 -18.88
C THR A 192 -4.77 11.04 -18.68
N LEU A 193 -4.54 11.58 -17.48
CA LEU A 193 -4.99 12.91 -17.07
C LEU A 193 -3.79 13.76 -16.64
N PHE A 194 -3.70 14.98 -17.17
CA PHE A 194 -2.69 15.98 -16.81
C PHE A 194 -3.41 17.21 -16.26
N GLY A 195 -3.16 17.56 -14.98
CA GLY A 195 -3.65 18.78 -14.35
C GLY A 195 -3.04 20.00 -15.01
N GLY A 196 -1.73 20.16 -14.84
CA GLY A 196 -0.98 21.27 -15.39
C GLY A 196 -0.58 22.26 -14.29
N PRO A 197 -0.29 23.52 -14.63
CA PRO A 197 -0.03 24.53 -13.61
C PRO A 197 -1.32 25.00 -12.91
N GLY A 198 -1.39 24.82 -11.60
CA GLY A 198 -2.48 25.28 -10.74
C GLY A 198 -2.73 24.30 -9.61
N ASN A 199 -3.85 24.47 -8.90
CA ASN A 199 -4.23 23.52 -7.87
C ASN A 199 -5.45 22.76 -8.37
N ASP A 200 -5.22 21.55 -8.87
CA ASP A 200 -6.14 20.76 -9.65
C ASP A 200 -6.80 19.66 -8.81
N ILE A 201 -7.93 19.16 -9.31
CA ILE A 201 -8.61 18.00 -8.73
C ILE A 201 -8.86 16.96 -9.82
N ILE A 202 -8.19 15.82 -9.72
CA ILE A 202 -8.18 14.76 -10.73
C ILE A 202 -8.81 13.49 -10.16
N PHE A 203 -9.74 12.89 -10.90
CA PHE A 203 -10.33 11.58 -10.60
C PHE A 203 -10.06 10.67 -11.80
N GLY A 204 -9.35 9.56 -11.59
CA GLY A 204 -9.14 8.50 -12.60
C GLY A 204 -10.46 7.81 -12.90
N GLY A 205 -10.97 7.05 -11.94
CA GLY A 205 -12.25 6.37 -12.04
C GLY A 205 -12.07 4.86 -12.01
N ALA A 206 -12.59 4.16 -13.02
CA ALA A 206 -12.52 2.71 -13.07
C ALA A 206 -11.62 2.25 -14.21
N GLY A 207 -10.55 1.53 -13.87
CA GLY A 207 -9.53 1.03 -14.79
C GLY A 207 -8.16 1.49 -14.33
N ASN A 208 -7.11 1.19 -15.08
CA ASN A 208 -5.73 1.49 -14.65
C ASN A 208 -5.32 2.83 -15.24
N ASP A 209 -5.46 3.87 -14.45
CA ASP A 209 -5.32 5.25 -14.87
C ASP A 209 -3.89 5.76 -14.65
N THR A 210 -3.53 6.83 -15.36
CA THR A 210 -2.29 7.58 -15.13
C THR A 210 -2.61 9.05 -14.91
N LEU A 211 -2.30 9.56 -13.73
CA LEU A 211 -2.63 10.91 -13.29
C LEU A 211 -1.35 11.70 -13.02
N PHE A 212 -1.28 12.93 -13.53
CA PHE A 212 -0.20 13.89 -13.28
C PHE A 212 -0.80 15.18 -12.74
N GLY A 213 -0.43 15.60 -11.53
CA GLY A 213 -0.79 16.93 -11.00
C GLY A 213 0.01 18.03 -11.70
N GLU A 214 1.32 17.81 -11.77
CA GLU A 214 2.34 18.70 -12.33
C GLU A 214 2.79 19.82 -11.39
N ALA A 215 2.15 20.99 -11.34
CA ALA A 215 2.69 22.10 -10.56
C ALA A 215 1.60 22.87 -9.81
N GLY A 216 1.73 22.93 -8.49
CA GLY A 216 0.79 23.52 -7.54
C GLY A 216 0.30 22.44 -6.57
N ASP A 217 -0.59 22.81 -5.65
CA ASP A 217 -1.03 21.86 -4.61
C ASP A 217 -2.28 21.11 -5.13
N ASP A 218 -2.08 19.89 -5.61
CA ASP A 218 -3.06 19.10 -6.34
C ASP A 218 -3.79 18.08 -5.47
N THR A 219 -4.92 17.57 -5.95
CA THR A 219 -5.68 16.52 -5.30
C THR A 219 -6.06 15.44 -6.30
N LEU A 220 -5.49 14.24 -6.14
CA LEU A 220 -5.57 13.15 -7.10
C LEU A 220 -6.22 11.90 -6.47
N TYR A 221 -7.15 11.28 -7.19
CA TYR A 221 -7.81 10.03 -6.78
C TYR A 221 -7.75 9.02 -7.93
N GLY A 222 -7.11 7.86 -7.73
CA GLY A 222 -7.11 6.74 -8.68
C GLY A 222 -8.49 6.08 -8.78
N GLU A 223 -9.06 5.75 -7.62
CA GLU A 223 -10.35 5.06 -7.42
C GLU A 223 -10.28 3.52 -7.59
N ASP A 224 -10.79 2.93 -8.68
CA ASP A 224 -10.83 1.47 -8.86
C ASP A 224 -9.83 1.06 -9.97
N GLY A 225 -8.71 0.42 -9.64
CA GLY A 225 -7.71 0.08 -10.66
C GLY A 225 -6.32 -0.15 -10.10
N ASN A 226 -5.35 -0.40 -10.98
CA ASN A 226 -3.95 -0.31 -10.59
C ASN A 226 -3.38 0.96 -11.20
N ASP A 227 -3.41 2.04 -10.45
CA ASP A 227 -3.20 3.40 -10.94
C ASP A 227 -1.74 3.84 -10.79
N LEU A 228 -1.34 4.78 -11.64
CA LEU A 228 -0.09 5.51 -11.50
C LEU A 228 -0.40 6.98 -11.25
N ILE A 229 -0.06 7.48 -10.06
CA ILE A 229 -0.34 8.85 -9.64
C ILE A 229 0.99 9.56 -9.37
N LEU A 230 1.19 10.71 -10.00
CA LEU A 230 2.32 11.60 -9.77
C LEU A 230 1.78 12.97 -9.34
N GLY A 231 2.10 13.40 -8.11
CA GLY A 231 1.74 14.72 -7.59
C GLY A 231 2.43 15.81 -8.39
N GLY A 232 3.74 15.96 -8.22
CA GLY A 232 4.54 16.94 -8.93
C GLY A 232 5.21 17.94 -7.99
N GLU A 233 5.28 19.21 -8.38
CA GLU A 233 5.76 20.27 -7.49
C GLU A 233 4.59 20.84 -6.68
N GLY A 234 4.65 20.85 -5.35
CA GLY A 234 3.59 21.41 -4.51
C GLY A 234 3.30 20.52 -3.31
N ASP A 235 2.42 20.97 -2.41
CA ASP A 235 2.00 20.13 -1.28
C ASP A 235 0.76 19.32 -1.71
N ASP A 236 0.96 18.12 -2.25
CA ASP A 236 -0.06 17.35 -2.94
C ASP A 236 -0.85 16.38 -2.03
N PHE A 237 -2.06 16.04 -2.46
CA PHE A 237 -2.83 14.93 -1.91
C PHE A 237 -3.06 13.87 -2.98
N ALA A 238 -2.74 12.60 -2.70
CA ALA A 238 -3.04 11.47 -3.58
C ALA A 238 -3.65 10.29 -2.82
N SER A 239 -4.63 9.62 -3.42
CA SER A 239 -5.23 8.37 -2.92
C SER A 239 -5.35 7.38 -4.08
N GLY A 240 -4.77 6.19 -3.91
CA GLY A 240 -4.80 5.09 -4.89
C GLY A 240 -6.20 4.51 -5.02
N GLY A 241 -6.72 3.98 -3.91
CA GLY A 241 -8.09 3.50 -3.82
C GLY A 241 -8.14 1.98 -3.76
N ARG A 242 -8.64 1.31 -4.79
CA ARG A 242 -8.67 -0.16 -4.84
C ARG A 242 -7.77 -0.68 -5.94
N GLY A 243 -6.82 -1.51 -5.56
CA GLY A 243 -5.97 -2.25 -6.46
C GLY A 243 -4.52 -2.06 -6.06
N ASN A 244 -3.60 -2.31 -6.96
CA ASN A 244 -2.18 -2.20 -6.62
C ASN A 244 -1.62 -0.96 -7.31
N ASP A 245 -1.52 0.12 -6.56
CA ASP A 245 -1.28 1.45 -7.05
C ASP A 245 0.20 1.83 -6.91
N THR A 246 0.61 2.85 -7.67
CA THR A 246 1.92 3.49 -7.54
C THR A 246 1.74 4.99 -7.41
N LEU A 247 2.10 5.53 -6.25
CA LEU A 247 1.99 6.94 -5.92
C LEU A 247 3.40 7.54 -5.76
N ILE A 248 3.63 8.69 -6.36
CA ILE A 248 4.84 9.49 -6.20
C ILE A 248 4.41 10.92 -5.86
N GLY A 249 4.81 11.42 -4.69
CA GLY A 249 4.53 12.79 -4.24
C GLY A 249 5.31 13.80 -5.08
N GLY A 250 6.63 13.84 -4.87
CA GLY A 250 7.53 14.73 -5.58
C GLY A 250 8.13 15.77 -4.62
N PRO A 251 8.46 16.98 -5.10
CA PRO A 251 8.88 18.04 -4.20
C PRO A 251 7.71 18.76 -3.52
N GLY A 252 7.68 18.72 -2.19
CA GLY A 252 6.69 19.40 -1.35
C GLY A 252 6.31 18.52 -0.17
N ASN A 253 5.43 19.00 0.71
CA ASN A 253 4.98 18.19 1.84
C ASN A 253 3.68 17.49 1.46
N ASP A 254 3.78 16.24 1.04
CA ASP A 254 2.71 15.50 0.41
C ASP A 254 1.90 14.66 1.40
N THR A 255 0.67 14.30 1.02
CA THR A 255 -0.17 13.34 1.73
C THR A 255 -0.61 12.24 0.77
N LEU A 256 -0.11 11.02 0.98
CA LEU A 256 -0.24 9.91 0.04
C LEU A 256 -0.90 8.71 0.74
N HIS A 257 -2.01 8.21 0.20
CA HIS A 257 -2.72 7.03 0.71
C HIS A 257 -2.78 5.91 -0.34
N GLY A 258 -2.33 4.71 -0.01
CA GLY A 258 -2.47 3.52 -0.87
C GLY A 258 -3.90 2.99 -0.90
N ASP A 259 -4.52 2.89 0.29
CA ASP A 259 -5.86 2.34 0.56
C ASP A 259 -5.92 0.79 0.47
N ASP A 260 -6.70 0.20 -0.43
CA ASP A 260 -6.88 -1.27 -0.53
C ASP A 260 -5.95 -1.86 -1.60
N GLY A 261 -4.98 -2.68 -1.23
CA GLY A 261 -4.19 -3.52 -2.13
C GLY A 261 -2.71 -3.47 -1.82
N ASN A 262 -1.86 -3.93 -2.76
CA ASN A 262 -0.42 -3.94 -2.52
C ASN A 262 0.23 -2.79 -3.28
N ASP A 263 0.50 -1.71 -2.56
CA ASP A 263 0.84 -0.41 -3.12
C ASP A 263 2.32 -0.12 -3.05
N ARG A 264 2.75 0.80 -3.91
CA ARG A 264 4.08 1.40 -3.87
C ARG A 264 3.94 2.90 -3.73
N ILE A 265 4.47 3.47 -2.65
CA ILE A 265 4.39 4.90 -2.37
C ILE A 265 5.79 5.47 -2.15
N GLU A 266 6.07 6.63 -2.76
CA GLU A 266 7.33 7.36 -2.64
C GLU A 266 7.05 8.86 -2.41
N GLY A 267 7.46 9.41 -1.26
CA GLY A 267 7.30 10.84 -0.94
C GLY A 267 8.26 11.73 -1.74
N GLU A 268 9.53 11.32 -1.82
CA GLU A 268 10.66 12.03 -2.42
C GLU A 268 11.25 13.15 -1.54
N GLN A 269 10.78 14.39 -1.64
CA GLN A 269 11.40 15.56 -0.99
C GLN A 269 10.35 16.36 -0.24
N GLY A 270 10.47 16.43 1.08
CA GLY A 270 9.59 17.22 1.93
C GLY A 270 9.30 16.46 3.21
N ASP A 271 8.48 17.06 4.08
CA ASP A 271 7.99 16.33 5.25
C ASP A 271 6.65 15.69 4.87
N ASP A 272 6.69 14.42 4.47
CA ASP A 272 5.57 13.71 3.84
C ASP A 272 4.72 12.92 4.84
N HIS A 273 3.45 12.73 4.51
CA HIS A 273 2.54 11.85 5.24
C HIS A 273 2.08 10.69 4.35
N ILE A 274 2.46 9.47 4.70
CA ILE A 274 2.22 8.27 3.91
C ILE A 274 1.40 7.25 4.73
N ASP A 275 0.31 6.75 4.16
CA ASP A 275 -0.50 5.65 4.72
C ASP A 275 -0.65 4.54 3.66
N GLY A 276 -0.05 3.37 3.88
CA GLY A 276 -0.14 2.23 2.98
C GLY A 276 -1.56 1.66 2.90
N GLY A 277 -2.19 1.51 4.06
CA GLY A 277 -3.56 1.02 4.16
C GLY A 277 -3.62 -0.49 4.38
N ALA A 278 -4.12 -1.25 3.41
CA ALA A 278 -4.36 -2.67 3.54
C ALA A 278 -3.75 -3.47 2.39
N GLY A 279 -2.67 -4.20 2.68
CA GLY A 279 -2.07 -5.18 1.81
C GLY A 279 -0.61 -5.34 2.15
N LYS A 280 0.21 -5.70 1.18
CA LYS A 280 1.67 -5.75 1.37
C LYS A 280 2.27 -4.61 0.59
N ASP A 281 2.62 -3.55 1.31
CA ASP A 281 2.97 -2.27 0.74
C ASP A 281 4.48 -2.03 0.78
N VAL A 282 4.94 -1.12 -0.10
CA VAL A 282 6.32 -0.64 -0.14
C VAL A 282 6.29 0.87 -0.05
N LEU A 283 6.71 1.40 1.10
CA LEU A 283 6.62 2.82 1.45
C LEU A 283 8.03 3.39 1.59
N LEU A 284 8.30 4.49 0.89
CA LEU A 284 9.56 5.22 0.92
C LEU A 284 9.26 6.69 1.24
N GLY A 285 9.74 7.20 2.37
CA GLY A 285 9.62 8.63 2.73
C GLY A 285 10.45 9.49 1.80
N GLY A 286 11.77 9.40 1.95
CA GLY A 286 12.71 10.09 1.06
C GLY A 286 13.59 11.03 1.85
N ALA A 287 13.43 12.34 1.67
CA ALA A 287 14.22 13.34 2.37
C ALA A 287 13.30 14.36 3.03
N GLY A 288 13.50 14.58 4.33
CA GLY A 288 12.65 15.40 5.19
C GLY A 288 12.15 14.55 6.35
N ASN A 289 11.34 15.13 7.23
CA ASN A 289 10.89 14.43 8.42
C ASN A 289 9.51 13.81 8.14
N ASP A 290 9.50 12.54 7.78
CA ASP A 290 8.34 11.85 7.24
C ASP A 290 7.51 11.18 8.33
N CYS A 291 6.21 11.00 8.06
CA CYS A 291 5.30 10.23 8.91
C CYS A 291 4.63 9.14 8.10
N ILE A 292 5.06 7.90 8.30
CA ILE A 292 4.68 6.73 7.49
C ILE A 292 3.96 5.69 8.36
N ALA A 293 2.80 5.22 7.89
CA ALA A 293 2.08 4.09 8.45
C ALA A 293 1.93 2.98 7.39
N GLY A 294 2.36 1.76 7.69
CA GLY A 294 2.18 0.57 6.84
C GLY A 294 0.72 0.15 6.79
N GLY A 295 0.15 -0.12 7.96
CA GLY A 295 -1.27 -0.42 8.11
C GLY A 295 -1.49 -1.91 8.35
N ALA A 296 -2.09 -2.62 7.40
CA ALA A 296 -2.43 -4.03 7.57
C ALA A 296 -1.83 -4.90 6.47
N GLY A 297 -0.94 -5.80 6.85
CA GLY A 297 -0.30 -6.82 6.04
C GLY A 297 1.21 -6.78 6.30
N ASP A 298 2.00 -7.48 5.50
CA ASP A 298 3.45 -7.58 5.74
C ASP A 298 4.15 -6.47 4.96
N ASP A 299 4.40 -5.32 5.54
CA ASP A 299 4.82 -4.10 4.86
C ASP A 299 6.34 -3.93 4.79
N THR A 300 6.81 -3.02 3.94
CA THR A 300 8.22 -2.63 3.85
C THR A 300 8.32 -1.12 3.83
N ILE A 301 8.91 -0.56 4.88
CA ILE A 301 8.98 0.88 5.14
C ILE A 301 10.44 1.32 5.19
N HIS A 302 10.74 2.43 4.52
CA HIS A 302 11.99 3.17 4.64
C HIS A 302 11.69 4.65 4.90
N GLY A 303 12.18 5.19 6.02
CA GLY A 303 12.09 6.61 6.35
C GLY A 303 12.94 7.44 5.38
N GLY A 304 14.27 7.32 5.48
CA GLY A 304 15.20 7.91 4.54
C GLY A 304 16.17 8.89 5.21
N GLU A 305 16.22 10.14 4.74
CA GLU A 305 16.99 11.20 5.40
C GLU A 305 16.04 12.09 6.21
N GLY A 306 16.21 12.19 7.53
CA GLY A 306 15.39 13.06 8.37
C GLY A 306 15.04 12.39 9.69
N ASP A 307 14.38 13.13 10.59
CA ASP A 307 13.89 12.53 11.83
C ASP A 307 12.45 12.04 11.60
N ASP A 308 12.30 10.73 11.35
CA ASP A 308 11.07 10.14 10.83
C ASP A 308 10.19 9.52 11.92
N HIS A 309 8.89 9.38 11.64
CA HIS A 309 7.93 8.67 12.46
C HIS A 309 7.30 7.51 11.68
N LEU A 310 7.69 6.28 12.02
CA LEU A 310 7.35 5.08 11.28
C LEU A 310 6.51 4.12 12.14
N ASP A 311 5.42 3.60 11.59
CA ASP A 311 4.53 2.60 12.22
C ASP A 311 4.25 1.47 11.21
N GLY A 312 4.76 0.26 11.47
CA GLY A 312 4.54 -0.93 10.62
C GLY A 312 3.07 -1.32 10.61
N GLY A 313 2.47 -1.43 11.80
CA GLY A 313 1.05 -1.67 11.97
C GLY A 313 0.75 -3.13 12.33
N ALA A 314 0.15 -3.89 11.42
CA ALA A 314 -0.28 -5.25 11.69
C ALA A 314 0.14 -6.21 10.58
N GLY A 315 0.94 -7.21 10.92
CA GLY A 315 1.55 -8.15 9.98
C GLY A 315 3.02 -8.26 10.33
N ASN A 316 3.79 -9.02 9.54
CA ASN A 316 5.23 -9.13 9.79
C ASN A 316 5.96 -8.11 8.92
N ASP A 317 6.35 -7.01 9.52
CA ASP A 317 6.83 -5.82 8.82
C ASP A 317 8.36 -5.77 8.73
N THR A 318 8.87 -5.02 7.76
CA THR A 318 10.28 -4.64 7.70
C THR A 318 10.38 -3.12 7.67
N VAL A 319 10.92 -2.53 8.73
CA VAL A 319 10.93 -1.07 8.92
C VAL A 319 12.37 -0.59 9.10
N ARG A 320 12.79 0.39 8.29
CA ARG A 320 14.09 1.04 8.42
C ARG A 320 13.96 2.55 8.57
N GLY A 321 14.55 3.11 9.61
CA GLY A 321 14.68 4.57 9.80
C GLY A 321 15.64 5.19 8.79
N ASP A 322 16.77 4.51 8.57
CA ASP A 322 17.89 4.92 7.74
C ASP A 322 18.75 6.03 8.40
N ALA A 323 18.47 7.33 8.22
CA ALA A 323 19.34 8.38 8.73
C ALA A 323 18.60 9.56 9.37
N GLY A 324 18.79 9.75 10.67
CA GLY A 324 18.24 10.82 11.49
C GLY A 324 17.83 10.27 12.84
N ASP A 325 17.24 11.09 13.72
CA ASP A 325 16.80 10.59 15.03
C ASP A 325 15.35 10.07 14.91
N ASP A 326 15.20 8.77 14.62
CA ASP A 326 13.93 8.18 14.19
C ASP A 326 13.07 7.65 15.35
N HIS A 327 11.75 7.66 15.15
CA HIS A 327 10.81 7.00 16.06
C HIS A 327 10.02 5.91 15.33
N ILE A 328 10.32 4.67 15.65
CA ILE A 328 9.84 3.49 14.92
C ILE A 328 9.01 2.58 15.83
N ALA A 329 7.85 2.15 15.35
CA ALA A 329 7.05 1.08 15.93
C ALA A 329 6.85 -0.04 14.90
N GLY A 330 7.21 -1.28 15.25
CA GLY A 330 6.91 -2.47 14.44
C GLY A 330 5.41 -2.74 14.43
N GLY A 331 4.82 -2.93 15.60
CA GLY A 331 3.38 -3.03 15.78
C GLY A 331 2.96 -4.41 16.24
N ALA A 332 2.23 -5.15 15.41
CA ALA A 332 1.72 -6.47 15.76
C ALA A 332 2.11 -7.50 14.69
N GLY A 333 2.95 -8.45 15.05
CA GLY A 333 3.51 -9.47 14.18
C GLY A 333 4.91 -9.80 14.63
N GLY A 334 5.68 -10.51 13.81
CA GLY A 334 7.12 -10.63 14.05
C GLY A 334 7.84 -9.71 13.09
N ASP A 335 8.34 -8.60 13.59
CA ASP A 335 8.82 -7.45 12.83
C ASP A 335 10.35 -7.40 12.77
N ASP A 336 10.90 -6.87 11.67
CA ASP A 336 12.34 -6.62 11.45
C ASP A 336 12.57 -5.09 11.40
N VAL A 337 13.10 -4.53 12.48
CA VAL A 337 13.20 -3.08 12.72
C VAL A 337 14.68 -2.67 12.83
N ASP A 338 15.11 -1.71 12.00
CA ASP A 338 16.47 -1.16 11.97
C ASP A 338 16.41 0.38 12.06
N GLY A 339 16.95 0.97 13.12
CA GLY A 339 16.99 2.43 13.32
C GLY A 339 17.91 3.09 12.29
N GLY A 340 19.16 2.64 12.26
CA GLY A 340 20.14 3.05 11.26
C GLY A 340 21.19 3.96 11.86
N THR A 341 21.16 5.27 11.55
CA THR A 341 22.09 6.24 12.14
C THR A 341 21.34 7.41 12.75
N GLY A 342 21.72 7.79 13.96
CA GLY A 342 21.03 8.81 14.75
C GLY A 342 20.69 8.25 16.12
N ASP A 343 20.15 9.07 17.00
CA ASP A 343 19.71 8.60 18.32
C ASP A 343 18.25 8.13 18.22
N ASP A 344 18.04 6.83 17.97
CA ASP A 344 16.75 6.28 17.55
C ASP A 344 15.89 5.78 18.73
N THR A 345 14.57 5.73 18.54
CA THR A 345 13.61 5.10 19.46
C THR A 345 12.81 4.02 18.74
N LEU A 346 13.01 2.77 19.13
CA LEU A 346 12.43 1.59 18.49
C LEU A 346 11.50 0.87 19.48
N ALA A 347 10.33 0.46 19.01
CA ALA A 347 9.42 -0.44 19.71
C ALA A 347 9.02 -1.61 18.81
N GLY A 348 9.24 -2.86 19.23
CA GLY A 348 8.82 -4.06 18.50
C GLY A 348 7.31 -4.21 18.55
N GLY A 349 6.78 -4.39 19.76
CA GLY A 349 5.35 -4.39 20.02
C GLY A 349 4.86 -5.76 20.45
N ALA A 350 4.16 -6.48 19.57
CA ALA A 350 3.58 -7.77 19.91
C ALA A 350 3.89 -8.84 18.87
N GLY A 351 4.58 -9.88 19.31
CA GLY A 351 5.09 -11.00 18.52
C GLY A 351 6.59 -11.09 18.70
N ASP A 352 7.23 -12.00 17.98
CA ASP A 352 8.67 -12.26 18.16
C ASP A 352 9.44 -11.35 17.19
N ASP A 353 9.99 -10.26 17.70
CA ASP A 353 10.55 -9.15 16.93
C ASP A 353 12.09 -9.20 16.84
N THR A 354 12.66 -8.52 15.85
CA THR A 354 14.10 -8.28 15.72
C THR A 354 14.36 -6.79 15.61
N LEU A 355 15.06 -6.22 16.59
CA LEU A 355 15.37 -4.80 16.69
C LEU A 355 16.87 -4.55 16.62
N GLN A 356 17.28 -3.64 15.76
CA GLN A 356 18.64 -3.13 15.66
C GLN A 356 18.64 -1.59 15.77
N GLY A 357 19.26 -1.02 16.80
CA GLY A 357 19.38 0.44 16.95
C GLY A 357 20.29 1.03 15.86
N GLY A 358 21.53 0.54 15.81
CA GLY A 358 22.49 0.94 14.79
C GLY A 358 23.56 1.84 15.38
N ALA A 359 23.64 3.09 14.91
CA ALA A 359 24.67 4.02 15.34
C ALA A 359 24.09 5.29 15.97
N GLY A 360 24.25 5.43 17.27
CA GLY A 360 23.78 6.56 18.07
C GLY A 360 23.49 6.08 19.48
N ASP A 361 23.02 6.96 20.36
CA ASP A 361 22.57 6.54 21.69
C ASP A 361 21.09 6.12 21.60
N ASP A 362 20.82 4.83 21.36
CA ASP A 362 19.49 4.33 20.97
C ASP A 362 18.63 3.88 22.15
N HIS A 363 17.30 3.91 21.99
CA HIS A 363 16.33 3.34 22.93
C HIS A 363 15.49 2.25 22.26
N LEU A 364 15.57 1.03 22.77
CA LEU A 364 14.86 -0.13 22.23
C LEU A 364 13.91 -0.70 23.30
N ASP A 365 12.66 -0.98 22.89
CA ASP A 365 11.62 -1.69 23.65
C ASP A 365 11.14 -2.89 22.81
N GLY A 366 11.48 -4.12 23.20
CA GLY A 366 11.08 -5.34 22.47
C GLY A 366 9.56 -5.55 22.54
N GLY A 367 9.04 -5.56 23.77
CA GLY A 367 7.62 -5.57 24.02
C GLY A 367 7.14 -6.93 24.49
N ALA A 368 6.44 -7.67 23.63
CA ALA A 368 5.83 -8.94 24.00
C ALA A 368 6.06 -10.03 22.96
N GLY A 369 6.77 -11.07 23.33
CA GLY A 369 7.19 -12.16 22.44
C GLY A 369 8.63 -12.50 22.74
N ASP A 370 9.17 -13.51 22.07
CA ASP A 370 10.58 -13.88 22.26
C ASP A 370 11.43 -13.04 21.29
N ASP A 371 11.98 -11.92 21.74
CA ASP A 371 12.57 -10.88 20.91
C ASP A 371 14.09 -11.02 20.74
N VAL A 372 14.64 -10.44 19.67
CA VAL A 372 16.08 -10.32 19.43
C VAL A 372 16.47 -8.85 19.31
N LEU A 373 17.29 -8.34 20.23
CA LEU A 373 17.64 -6.91 20.31
C LEU A 373 19.15 -6.67 20.23
N ALA A 374 19.56 -5.68 19.46
CA ALA A 374 20.94 -5.21 19.38
C ALA A 374 20.97 -3.67 19.35
N GLY A 375 21.55 -3.03 20.37
CA GLY A 375 21.72 -1.57 20.40
C GLY A 375 22.65 -1.09 19.28
N GLY A 376 23.85 -1.67 19.20
CA GLY A 376 24.84 -1.32 18.18
C GLY A 376 25.94 -0.46 18.79
N SER A 377 26.25 0.68 18.17
CA SER A 377 27.31 1.58 18.61
C SER A 377 26.75 2.83 19.27
N GLY A 378 27.19 3.14 20.48
CA GLY A 378 26.68 4.26 21.26
C GLY A 378 26.40 3.81 22.68
N ASN A 379 25.69 4.60 23.47
CA ASN A 379 25.26 4.19 24.80
C ASN A 379 23.77 3.90 24.77
N ASP A 380 23.43 2.64 24.60
CA ASP A 380 22.07 2.24 24.28
C ASP A 380 21.27 1.91 25.55
N CYS A 381 19.95 2.06 25.48
CA CYS A 381 19.02 1.67 26.52
C CYS A 381 18.04 0.64 25.96
N ILE A 382 18.20 -0.62 26.36
CA ILE A 382 17.43 -1.75 25.89
C ILE A 382 16.50 -2.25 27.01
N ASP A 383 15.22 -2.39 26.71
CA ASP A 383 14.21 -3.08 27.51
C ASP A 383 13.62 -4.18 26.63
N ALA A 384 13.91 -5.46 26.90
CA ALA A 384 13.46 -6.55 26.02
C ALA A 384 11.97 -6.86 26.25
N GLY A 385 11.49 -6.74 27.49
CA GLY A 385 10.07 -6.70 27.79
C GLY A 385 9.57 -8.01 28.39
N CYS A 386 8.73 -8.76 27.66
CA CYS A 386 8.22 -10.04 28.15
C CYS A 386 8.32 -11.14 27.10
N GLY A 387 8.81 -12.30 27.51
CA GLY A 387 9.16 -13.39 26.62
C GLY A 387 10.51 -13.95 27.01
N ASP A 388 11.02 -14.95 26.30
CA ASP A 388 12.39 -15.42 26.50
C ASP A 388 13.29 -14.73 25.48
N ASP A 389 13.88 -13.58 25.85
CA ASP A 389 14.50 -12.67 24.89
C ASP A 389 16.01 -12.96 24.65
N VAL A 390 16.55 -12.46 23.54
CA VAL A 390 17.97 -12.52 23.20
C VAL A 390 18.51 -11.12 22.94
N ILE A 391 19.43 -10.66 23.79
CA ILE A 391 20.10 -9.38 23.65
C ILE A 391 21.52 -9.62 23.15
N VAL A 392 21.81 -9.17 21.92
CA VAL A 392 23.11 -9.33 21.26
C VAL A 392 23.98 -8.12 21.57
N LEU A 393 25.15 -8.34 22.16
CA LEU A 393 26.17 -7.30 22.32
C LEU A 393 27.36 -7.50 21.39
N GLY A 394 27.66 -6.45 20.64
CA GLY A 394 28.80 -6.38 19.73
C GLY A 394 30.08 -5.86 20.38
N VAL A 395 31.12 -5.72 19.55
CA VAL A 395 32.38 -5.05 19.93
C VAL A 395 32.33 -3.54 19.69
N GLU A 396 31.13 -2.97 19.61
CA GLU A 396 30.89 -1.58 19.22
C GLU A 396 30.91 -0.66 20.45
N ALA A 397 31.51 0.53 20.31
CA ALA A 397 31.95 1.33 21.46
C ALA A 397 30.75 1.92 22.22
N GLY A 398 30.60 1.58 23.51
CA GLY A 398 29.40 1.96 24.25
C GLY A 398 29.42 1.68 25.75
N HIS A 399 28.43 2.25 26.44
CA HIS A 399 28.08 1.97 27.83
C HIS A 399 26.58 1.72 27.96
N ASP A 400 26.16 0.50 27.62
CA ASP A 400 24.75 0.18 27.44
C ASP A 400 24.07 -0.11 28.78
N VAL A 401 22.76 0.08 28.82
CA VAL A 401 21.88 -0.27 29.92
C VAL A 401 20.83 -1.23 29.38
N ILE A 402 20.78 -2.44 29.94
CA ILE A 402 19.98 -3.55 29.41
C ILE A 402 19.10 -4.11 30.51
N HIS A 403 17.82 -4.22 30.20
CA HIS A 403 16.80 -4.89 31.00
C HIS A 403 16.25 -6.05 30.17
N GLY A 404 16.37 -7.30 30.65
CA GLY A 404 15.71 -8.44 30.00
C GLY A 404 14.21 -8.41 30.25
N GLY A 405 13.83 -8.39 31.53
CA GLY A 405 12.45 -8.15 31.93
C GLY A 405 11.76 -9.42 32.43
N ASP A 406 10.54 -9.69 31.94
CA ASP A 406 9.75 -10.86 32.35
C ASP A 406 10.05 -12.05 31.43
N GLY A 407 10.96 -12.93 31.83
CA GLY A 407 11.43 -13.93 30.89
C GLY A 407 12.46 -14.90 31.44
N ALA A 408 12.99 -15.73 30.55
CA ALA A 408 14.32 -16.31 30.71
C ALA A 408 15.25 -15.70 29.65
N ASP A 409 15.82 -14.55 29.98
CA ASP A 409 16.46 -13.69 28.99
C ASP A 409 17.95 -14.05 28.81
N THR A 410 18.42 -13.94 27.57
CA THR A 410 19.75 -14.38 27.16
C THR A 410 20.60 -13.22 26.66
N LEU A 411 21.73 -13.00 27.31
CA LEU A 411 22.77 -12.12 26.79
C LEU A 411 23.68 -12.90 25.83
N ASP A 412 23.64 -12.56 24.54
CA ASP A 412 24.48 -13.16 23.49
C ASP A 412 25.73 -12.32 23.21
N LEU A 413 26.89 -12.89 23.57
CA LEU A 413 28.23 -12.36 23.36
C LEU A 413 29.02 -13.19 22.34
N SER A 414 28.36 -14.08 21.59
CA SER A 414 28.99 -15.04 20.67
C SER A 414 29.84 -14.39 19.57
N GLN A 415 29.63 -13.11 19.28
CA GLN A 415 30.42 -12.36 18.30
C GLN A 415 31.71 -11.76 18.87
N ILE A 416 31.90 -11.79 20.19
CA ILE A 416 33.05 -11.21 20.86
C ILE A 416 34.23 -12.20 20.82
N VAL A 417 35.43 -11.68 20.54
CA VAL A 417 36.67 -12.47 20.36
C VAL A 417 37.72 -12.19 21.44
N PHE A 418 37.31 -11.54 22.53
CA PHE A 418 38.17 -11.07 23.62
C PHE A 418 37.77 -11.75 24.92
N ASP A 419 38.60 -11.63 25.97
CA ASP A 419 38.17 -12.13 27.29
C ASP A 419 37.00 -11.26 27.81
N GLU A 420 35.90 -11.87 28.23
CA GLU A 420 34.75 -11.19 28.83
C GLU A 420 34.64 -11.46 30.34
N ASN A 421 34.05 -10.51 31.09
CA ASN A 421 33.63 -10.73 32.47
C ASN A 421 32.17 -10.30 32.64
N VAL A 422 31.29 -11.28 32.80
CA VAL A 422 29.85 -11.11 33.05
C VAL A 422 29.56 -11.42 34.51
N ASP A 423 29.09 -10.42 35.26
CA ASP A 423 28.67 -10.54 36.65
C ASP A 423 27.17 -10.27 36.78
N LEU A 424 26.34 -11.33 36.68
CA LEU A 424 24.89 -11.22 36.77
C LEU A 424 24.43 -10.62 38.13
N PRO A 425 24.96 -11.03 39.30
CA PRO A 425 24.59 -10.44 40.58
C PRO A 425 24.85 -8.92 40.71
N ASP A 426 26.00 -8.47 40.22
CA ASP A 426 26.39 -7.05 40.29
C ASP A 426 25.82 -6.25 39.10
N GLY A 427 25.26 -6.92 38.09
CA GLY A 427 24.65 -6.33 36.90
C GLY A 427 25.68 -5.68 35.98
N ILE A 428 26.85 -6.29 35.81
CA ILE A 428 27.98 -5.68 35.07
C ILE A 428 28.53 -6.66 34.04
N VAL A 429 28.68 -6.16 32.81
CA VAL A 429 29.48 -6.80 31.75
C VAL A 429 30.70 -5.94 31.49
N GLU A 430 31.89 -6.53 31.54
CA GLU A 430 33.15 -5.87 31.14
C GLU A 430 33.76 -6.60 29.95
N ILE A 431 33.94 -5.88 28.84
CA ILE A 431 34.61 -6.37 27.63
C ILE A 431 36.00 -5.72 27.54
N CYS A 432 36.98 -6.41 26.95
CA CYS A 432 38.31 -5.84 26.72
C CYS A 432 38.22 -4.52 25.93
N ASP A 433 39.12 -3.57 26.22
CA ASP A 433 39.17 -2.19 25.68
C ASP A 433 38.26 -1.13 26.32
N GLY A 434 37.60 -1.46 27.44
CA GLY A 434 36.94 -0.48 28.32
C GLY A 434 35.46 -0.25 28.03
N GLN A 435 34.87 -1.09 27.17
CA GLN A 435 33.44 -1.26 27.00
C GLN A 435 32.84 -1.94 28.22
N SER A 436 31.67 -1.47 28.65
CA SER A 436 30.95 -2.08 29.76
C SER A 436 29.46 -1.84 29.63
N ALA A 437 28.65 -2.87 29.84
CA ALA A 437 27.20 -2.73 29.95
C ALA A 437 26.74 -2.91 31.40
N GLN A 438 25.64 -2.24 31.74
CA GLN A 438 24.85 -2.55 32.93
C GLN A 438 23.69 -3.45 32.52
N ILE A 439 23.55 -4.57 33.21
CA ILE A 439 22.52 -5.56 32.91
C ILE A 439 21.64 -5.77 34.14
N PHE A 440 20.35 -5.96 33.89
CA PHE A 440 19.33 -6.24 34.88
C PHE A 440 18.40 -7.32 34.34
N GLU A 441 17.93 -8.22 35.21
CA GLU A 441 16.91 -9.22 34.83
C GLU A 441 17.37 -10.04 33.61
N ILE A 442 18.60 -10.58 33.69
CA ILE A 442 19.18 -11.49 32.70
C ILE A 442 19.54 -12.78 33.41
N GLU A 443 18.99 -13.90 32.96
CA GLU A 443 19.21 -15.22 33.54
C GLU A 443 20.27 -16.02 32.79
N ASN A 444 20.36 -15.86 31.47
CA ASN A 444 21.16 -16.70 30.59
C ASN A 444 22.28 -15.90 29.92
N VAL A 445 23.40 -16.57 29.65
CA VAL A 445 24.57 -15.95 29.01
C VAL A 445 25.18 -16.90 27.99
N GLN A 446 25.37 -16.42 26.77
CA GLN A 446 26.18 -17.06 25.75
C GLN A 446 27.49 -16.27 25.58
N GLY A 447 28.60 -16.84 26.04
CA GLY A 447 29.94 -16.26 25.97
C GLY A 447 30.54 -16.26 24.56
N GLY A 448 31.62 -15.52 24.40
CA GLY A 448 32.32 -15.34 23.12
C GLY A 448 33.40 -16.39 22.86
N HIS A 449 34.48 -15.96 22.20
CA HIS A 449 35.62 -16.82 21.86
C HIS A 449 36.85 -16.62 22.77
N GLY A 450 36.63 -16.03 23.95
CA GLY A 450 37.66 -15.50 24.82
C GLY A 450 38.17 -16.49 25.85
N ARG A 451 38.26 -16.00 27.09
CA ARG A 451 38.56 -16.78 28.29
C ARG A 451 37.71 -16.16 29.36
N ASP A 452 36.48 -16.62 29.36
CA ASP A 452 35.39 -15.78 29.80
C ASP A 452 35.05 -16.13 31.23
N ARG A 453 34.67 -15.11 31.98
CA ARG A 453 34.33 -15.23 33.39
C ARG A 453 32.86 -14.92 33.54
N LEU A 454 32.06 -15.97 33.71
CA LEU A 454 30.61 -15.88 33.85
C LEU A 454 30.23 -16.13 35.31
N VAL A 455 29.61 -15.15 35.96
CA VAL A 455 29.19 -15.26 37.36
C VAL A 455 27.67 -15.42 37.40
N ALA A 456 27.24 -16.57 37.91
CA ALA A 456 25.84 -16.91 38.12
C ALA A 456 25.21 -16.09 39.27
N ASP A 457 23.92 -15.78 39.13
CA ASP A 457 23.12 -15.12 40.16
C ASP A 457 22.18 -16.11 40.86
N ALA A 458 21.17 -15.60 41.58
CA ALA A 458 20.24 -16.43 42.35
C ALA A 458 19.13 -17.06 41.50
N HIS A 459 19.01 -16.70 40.23
CA HIS A 459 18.06 -17.31 39.30
C HIS A 459 18.62 -18.64 38.77
N VAL A 460 17.82 -19.36 37.99
CA VAL A 460 18.31 -20.55 37.28
C VAL A 460 19.02 -20.06 36.03
N ASN A 461 20.34 -20.20 35.98
CA ASN A 461 21.11 -19.70 34.85
C ASN A 461 21.42 -20.81 33.83
N VAL A 462 21.23 -20.52 32.54
CA VAL A 462 21.82 -21.30 31.44
C VAL A 462 23.02 -20.53 30.91
N MET A 463 24.20 -21.15 30.97
CA MET A 463 25.45 -20.52 30.56
C MET A 463 26.16 -21.34 29.49
N GLU A 464 26.62 -20.67 28.45
CA GLU A 464 27.54 -21.18 27.42
C GLU A 464 28.83 -20.37 27.53
N GLY A 465 29.98 -21.03 27.69
CA GLY A 465 31.28 -20.36 27.78
C GLY A 465 31.82 -19.91 26.42
N GLY A 466 31.45 -20.62 25.36
CA GLY A 466 31.93 -20.45 24.00
C GLY A 466 33.27 -21.12 23.76
N ASP A 467 34.09 -20.55 22.87
CA ASP A 467 35.45 -21.05 22.67
C ASP A 467 36.35 -20.45 23.74
N GLY A 468 37.06 -21.25 24.53
CA GLY A 468 37.93 -20.60 25.51
C GLY A 468 38.57 -21.51 26.54
N ASN A 469 39.02 -20.91 27.63
CA ASN A 469 39.22 -21.65 28.87
C ASN A 469 38.46 -20.87 29.93
N ASP A 470 37.20 -21.22 30.07
CA ASP A 470 36.23 -20.32 30.68
C ASP A 470 36.04 -20.67 32.15
N THR A 471 35.57 -19.71 32.92
CA THR A 471 35.40 -19.84 34.35
C THR A 471 33.99 -19.46 34.74
N PHE A 472 33.20 -20.47 35.09
CA PHE A 472 31.85 -20.32 35.63
C PHE A 472 31.93 -20.19 37.14
N VAL A 473 31.39 -19.11 37.69
CA VAL A 473 31.60 -18.70 39.08
C VAL A 473 30.29 -18.71 39.82
N PHE A 474 30.27 -19.38 40.96
CA PHE A 474 29.13 -19.40 41.88
C PHE A 474 29.57 -18.74 43.18
N GLN A 475 28.92 -17.64 43.57
CA GLN A 475 29.41 -16.80 44.66
C GLN A 475 28.89 -17.23 46.03
N ASP A 476 27.68 -17.75 46.09
CA ASP A 476 26.99 -18.11 47.32
C ASP A 476 26.13 -19.35 47.12
N LEU A 477 25.50 -19.81 48.20
CA LEU A 477 24.62 -20.97 48.12
C LEU A 477 23.25 -20.61 47.53
N ALA A 478 22.85 -19.34 47.53
CA ALA A 478 21.59 -18.91 46.93
C ALA A 478 21.65 -19.04 45.40
N SER A 479 22.81 -18.70 44.79
CA SER A 479 23.12 -18.90 43.37
C SER A 479 23.23 -20.36 42.91
N LEU A 480 22.89 -21.29 43.78
CA LEU A 480 22.99 -22.73 43.58
C LEU A 480 21.78 -23.47 44.17
N LYS A 481 20.92 -22.75 44.90
CA LYS A 481 19.75 -23.28 45.59
C LYS A 481 18.52 -22.98 44.79
N ASN A 482 18.08 -24.00 44.07
CA ASN A 482 16.86 -23.93 43.30
C ASN A 482 15.64 -24.55 44.00
N ASP A 483 15.67 -24.78 45.32
CA ASP A 483 14.55 -25.29 46.15
C ASP A 483 13.79 -26.52 45.57
N GLY A 484 14.47 -27.37 44.80
CA GLY A 484 13.89 -28.52 44.11
C GLY A 484 13.31 -28.25 42.71
N GLY A 485 13.53 -27.05 42.18
CA GLY A 485 13.27 -26.60 40.81
C GLY A 485 14.41 -26.89 39.82
N PRO A 486 14.40 -26.25 38.64
CA PRO A 486 15.44 -26.37 37.61
C PRO A 486 16.82 -25.96 38.16
N ARG A 487 17.91 -26.40 37.54
CA ARG A 487 19.27 -26.20 38.07
C ARG A 487 20.09 -25.40 37.09
N ASP A 488 21.10 -24.69 37.58
CA ASP A 488 22.07 -24.03 36.71
C ASP A 488 22.68 -25.04 35.76
N HIS A 489 22.72 -24.65 34.49
CA HIS A 489 23.03 -25.52 33.38
C HIS A 489 24.14 -24.90 32.54
N ILE A 490 25.28 -25.58 32.45
CA ILE A 490 26.37 -25.21 31.57
C ILE A 490 26.33 -26.10 30.34
N VAL A 491 26.16 -25.50 29.17
CA VAL A 491 25.79 -26.19 27.91
C VAL A 491 27.02 -26.75 27.16
N ASP A 492 28.21 -26.18 27.36
CA ASP A 492 29.38 -26.46 26.52
C ASP A 492 30.68 -26.74 27.30
N PHE A 493 30.58 -27.10 28.58
CA PHE A 493 31.75 -27.30 29.45
C PHE A 493 32.79 -28.26 28.84
N SER A 494 34.00 -27.74 28.63
CA SER A 494 35.04 -28.37 27.84
C SER A 494 36.38 -28.51 28.58
N VAL A 495 37.42 -28.97 27.87
CA VAL A 495 38.75 -29.17 28.46
C VAL A 495 39.49 -27.84 28.55
N GLY A 496 39.61 -27.34 29.78
CA GLY A 496 40.25 -26.05 30.04
C GLY A 496 39.43 -25.26 31.05
N ASP A 497 38.13 -25.45 30.96
CA ASP A 497 37.11 -24.73 31.71
C ASP A 497 37.08 -25.14 33.17
N LYS A 498 36.55 -24.23 33.98
CA LYS A 498 36.58 -24.32 35.43
C LYS A 498 35.26 -23.91 36.06
N LEU A 499 34.92 -24.62 37.12
CA LEU A 499 33.90 -24.23 38.08
C LEU A 499 34.59 -23.58 39.29
N ASP A 500 34.38 -22.28 39.49
CA ASP A 500 34.85 -21.55 40.66
C ASP A 500 33.81 -21.58 41.77
N LEU A 501 34.10 -22.41 42.78
CA LEU A 501 33.30 -22.62 43.99
C LEU A 501 34.02 -22.04 45.22
N SER A 502 35.02 -21.17 45.01
CA SER A 502 35.90 -20.69 46.08
C SER A 502 35.22 -19.75 47.06
N ARG A 503 34.08 -19.15 46.68
CA ARG A 503 33.25 -18.28 47.52
C ARG A 503 32.11 -19.02 48.22
N VAL A 504 31.45 -19.98 47.56
CA VAL A 504 30.48 -20.90 48.20
C VAL A 504 31.08 -21.56 49.45
N GLY A 505 32.34 -21.98 49.37
CA GLY A 505 33.06 -22.57 50.49
C GLY A 505 33.33 -21.65 51.69
N GLN A 506 33.16 -20.33 51.55
CA GLN A 506 33.36 -19.35 52.63
C GLN A 506 32.09 -19.11 53.45
N GLU A 507 30.89 -19.27 52.87
CA GLU A 507 29.63 -19.24 53.62
C GLU A 507 29.46 -20.45 54.55
N LEU A 508 30.19 -21.53 54.27
CA LEU A 508 30.25 -22.74 55.13
C LEU A 508 31.01 -22.55 56.44
N ASP A 509 31.61 -21.37 56.68
CA ASP A 509 32.16 -21.01 57.99
C ASP A 509 31.08 -21.04 59.11
N ASP A 510 29.78 -20.96 58.75
CA ASP A 510 28.66 -21.10 59.69
C ASP A 510 28.20 -22.56 59.93
N PHE A 511 28.59 -23.53 59.09
CA PHE A 511 28.09 -24.92 59.19
C PHE A 511 29.09 -25.91 59.82
N SER A 512 30.41 -25.76 59.56
CA SER A 512 31.41 -26.63 60.22
C SER A 512 32.86 -26.14 60.20
N GLY A 513 33.17 -25.01 59.56
CA GLY A 513 34.55 -24.56 59.31
C GLY A 513 35.33 -25.50 58.39
N LYS A 514 34.63 -26.35 57.62
CA LYS A 514 35.20 -27.21 56.59
C LYS A 514 35.09 -26.53 55.23
N ARG A 515 36.11 -26.77 54.39
CA ARG A 515 36.23 -26.21 53.05
C ARG A 515 35.74 -27.21 52.02
N LEU A 516 35.25 -26.71 50.89
CA LEU A 516 34.96 -27.53 49.73
C LEU A 516 36.24 -28.22 49.22
N PHE A 517 36.12 -29.50 48.86
CA PHE A 517 37.18 -30.27 48.22
C PHE A 517 36.59 -31.27 47.22
N PHE A 518 37.32 -31.54 46.14
CA PHE A 518 36.91 -32.54 45.16
C PHE A 518 37.11 -33.96 45.71
N ALA A 519 36.05 -34.76 45.73
CA ALA A 519 36.06 -36.14 46.23
C ALA A 519 36.02 -37.21 45.11
N GLY A 520 35.83 -36.81 43.85
CA GLY A 520 35.79 -37.71 42.69
C GLY A 520 34.37 -38.07 42.22
N ALA A 521 34.26 -39.12 41.41
CA ALA A 521 32.98 -39.66 40.95
C ALA A 521 32.28 -40.47 42.06
N ASP A 522 30.95 -40.42 42.10
CA ASP A 522 30.04 -41.09 43.04
C ASP A 522 29.99 -40.54 44.49
N GLN A 523 28.84 -40.81 45.14
CA GLN A 523 28.34 -40.26 46.41
C GLN A 523 29.40 -40.18 47.50
N ALA A 524 29.63 -38.97 48.00
CA ALA A 524 30.31 -38.80 49.28
C ALA A 524 29.52 -39.55 50.35
N THR A 525 30.20 -40.16 51.30
CA THR A 525 29.50 -40.72 52.46
C THR A 525 28.87 -39.58 53.26
N PHE A 526 27.73 -39.80 53.93
CA PHE A 526 27.01 -38.79 54.74
C PHE A 526 27.90 -38.00 55.74
N ASP A 527 29.10 -38.53 56.07
CA ASP A 527 30.07 -37.92 56.98
C ASP A 527 31.10 -36.98 56.29
N GLU A 528 31.09 -36.88 54.95
CA GLU A 528 32.04 -36.12 54.12
C GLU A 528 31.52 -34.71 53.77
N VAL A 529 31.05 -34.01 54.79
CA VAL A 529 30.74 -32.57 54.78
C VAL A 529 31.87 -31.77 54.10
N GLY A 530 31.53 -31.06 53.03
CA GLY A 530 32.42 -30.30 52.15
C GLY A 530 32.85 -31.03 50.87
N ALA A 531 32.39 -32.26 50.62
CA ALA A 531 32.76 -33.00 49.41
C ALA A 531 31.98 -32.51 48.19
N VAL A 532 32.71 -32.20 47.12
CA VAL A 532 32.17 -32.00 45.76
C VAL A 532 32.40 -33.27 44.95
N THR A 533 31.32 -33.85 44.44
CA THR A 533 31.31 -35.09 43.65
C THR A 533 30.65 -34.84 42.30
N TYR A 534 30.76 -35.80 41.39
CA TYR A 534 29.99 -35.79 40.16
C TYR A 534 29.44 -37.18 39.83
N ARG A 535 28.38 -37.19 39.02
CA ARG A 535 27.77 -38.41 38.47
C ARG A 535 27.27 -38.17 37.06
N HIS A 536 27.17 -39.25 36.29
CA HIS A 536 26.58 -39.22 34.96
C HIS A 536 25.13 -39.67 35.01
N GLU A 537 24.27 -38.92 34.35
CA GLU A 537 22.87 -39.28 34.15
C GLU A 537 22.53 -39.21 32.65
N VAL A 538 21.51 -39.96 32.26
CA VAL A 538 20.92 -39.85 30.92
C VAL A 538 19.49 -39.39 31.11
N VAL A 539 19.21 -38.16 30.71
CA VAL A 539 17.89 -37.55 30.81
C VAL A 539 17.40 -37.32 29.39
N SER A 540 16.23 -37.88 29.05
CA SER A 540 15.60 -37.69 27.72
C SER A 540 16.52 -37.99 26.52
N ASP A 541 17.35 -39.04 26.61
CA ASP A 541 18.36 -39.45 25.62
C ASP A 541 19.60 -38.53 25.47
N GLN A 542 19.75 -37.52 26.34
CA GLN A 542 20.93 -36.67 26.46
C GLN A 542 21.83 -37.14 27.63
N GLU A 543 23.13 -37.28 27.38
CA GLU A 543 24.11 -37.56 28.44
C GLU A 543 24.44 -36.25 29.16
N ILE A 544 24.29 -36.23 30.49
CA ILE A 544 24.62 -35.09 31.33
C ILE A 544 25.53 -35.50 32.48
N THR A 545 26.34 -34.56 32.97
CA THR A 545 27.17 -34.69 34.16
C THR A 545 26.63 -33.77 35.24
N ILE A 546 26.21 -34.34 36.37
CA ILE A 546 25.71 -33.56 37.51
C ILE A 546 26.82 -33.45 38.55
N VAL A 547 27.21 -32.21 38.86
CA VAL A 547 28.13 -31.89 39.95
C VAL A 547 27.33 -31.62 41.20
N SER A 548 27.65 -32.29 42.31
CA SER A 548 26.95 -32.16 43.59
C SER A 548 27.89 -31.76 44.72
N GLY A 549 27.49 -30.77 45.51
CA GLY A 549 28.19 -30.39 46.73
C GLY A 549 27.43 -30.80 47.98
N HIS A 550 28.09 -31.57 48.85
CA HIS A 550 27.53 -32.02 50.13
C HIS A 550 27.94 -31.10 51.27
N LEU A 551 27.04 -30.24 51.75
CA LEU A 551 27.43 -29.07 52.56
C LEU A 551 27.37 -29.28 54.07
N ASP A 552 26.34 -29.93 54.59
CA ASP A 552 26.18 -30.15 56.03
C ASP A 552 25.51 -31.48 56.41
N GLY A 553 25.26 -32.33 55.39
CA GLY A 553 24.56 -33.61 55.55
C GLY A 553 23.03 -33.47 55.56
N ASP A 554 22.48 -32.27 55.39
CA ASP A 554 21.09 -32.05 55.04
C ASP A 554 20.95 -31.93 53.51
N ALA A 555 20.11 -32.76 52.92
CA ALA A 555 19.88 -32.74 51.47
C ALA A 555 19.23 -31.42 51.01
N GLU A 556 18.60 -30.66 51.91
CA GLU A 556 18.04 -29.32 51.62
C GLU A 556 19.11 -28.22 51.56
N HIS A 557 20.36 -28.52 51.96
CA HIS A 557 21.48 -27.58 51.89
C HIS A 557 22.52 -27.94 50.84
N ASP A 558 22.40 -29.11 50.21
CA ASP A 558 23.26 -29.53 49.11
C ASP A 558 22.89 -28.77 47.82
N PHE A 559 23.85 -28.65 46.89
CA PHE A 559 23.63 -28.04 45.58
C PHE A 559 23.92 -29.00 44.44
N GLU A 560 23.31 -28.76 43.27
CA GLU A 560 23.60 -29.50 42.03
C GLU A 560 23.71 -28.55 40.84
N ILE A 561 24.78 -28.69 40.04
CA ILE A 561 25.00 -28.00 38.76
C ILE A 561 24.94 -29.04 37.66
N VAL A 562 24.27 -28.72 36.54
CA VAL A 562 24.16 -29.59 35.37
C VAL A 562 25.17 -29.16 34.32
N LEU A 563 25.97 -30.10 33.83
CA LEU A 563 26.87 -29.90 32.69
C LEU A 563 26.42 -30.84 31.56
N ASP A 564 26.37 -30.33 30.34
CA ASP A 564 26.09 -31.17 29.18
C ASP A 564 27.25 -32.11 28.84
N GLY A 565 26.88 -33.32 28.41
CA GLY A 565 27.82 -34.37 28.03
C GLY A 565 28.26 -35.27 29.18
N ASN A 566 29.00 -36.31 28.79
CA ASN A 566 29.60 -37.29 29.68
C ASN A 566 31.04 -36.90 30.00
N LEU A 567 31.20 -36.07 31.02
CA LEU A 567 32.44 -35.40 31.36
C LEU A 567 33.18 -36.14 32.49
N ASP A 568 34.44 -36.48 32.25
CA ASP A 568 35.33 -37.05 33.27
C ASP A 568 36.03 -35.92 34.05
N LEU A 569 35.38 -35.45 35.12
CA LEU A 569 35.88 -34.33 35.92
C LEU A 569 37.02 -34.74 36.86
N ASN A 570 37.96 -33.82 37.11
CA ASN A 570 39.03 -33.96 38.08
C ASN A 570 39.29 -32.65 38.85
N GLU A 571 40.20 -32.67 39.83
CA GLU A 571 40.47 -31.51 40.70
C GLU A 571 40.88 -30.24 39.92
N SER A 572 41.47 -30.36 38.72
CA SER A 572 41.85 -29.18 37.92
C SER A 572 40.67 -28.42 37.32
N ASN A 573 39.49 -29.04 37.24
CA ASN A 573 38.25 -28.42 36.76
C ASN A 573 37.59 -27.54 37.81
N PHE A 574 38.12 -27.49 39.05
CA PHE A 574 37.52 -26.76 40.15
C PHE A 574 38.48 -25.74 40.74
N VAL A 575 37.96 -24.57 41.11
CA VAL A 575 38.65 -23.58 41.93
C VAL A 575 38.02 -23.57 43.32
N PHE A 576 38.81 -23.93 44.34
CA PHE A 576 38.40 -23.91 45.75
C PHE A 576 39.20 -22.89 46.55
N THR A 577 38.71 -22.50 47.73
CA THR A 577 39.39 -21.55 48.62
C THR A 577 40.78 -22.04 49.04
N ALA A 578 41.83 -21.31 48.66
CA ALA A 578 43.23 -21.68 48.93
C ALA A 578 43.51 -21.89 50.44
N PRO A 579 44.25 -22.94 50.87
CA PRO A 579 44.59 -23.19 52.27
C PRO A 579 45.25 -21.95 52.89
N GLN A 580 44.68 -21.41 53.98
CA GLN A 580 45.39 -20.38 54.75
C GLN A 580 46.72 -20.99 55.20
N GLN A 581 47.84 -20.44 54.72
CA GLN A 581 49.11 -20.67 55.39
C GLN A 581 48.97 -20.10 56.79
N THR A 582 48.74 -20.96 57.78
CA THR A 582 48.94 -20.60 59.17
C THR A 582 50.40 -20.19 59.29
N ASN A 583 50.68 -18.88 59.29
CA ASN A 583 51.95 -18.34 59.72
C ASN A 583 52.10 -18.72 61.19
N ALA A 584 52.74 -19.86 61.41
CA ALA A 584 53.25 -20.23 62.71
C ALA A 584 54.28 -19.17 63.09
N HIS A 585 53.84 -18.17 63.85
CA HIS A 585 54.69 -17.37 64.70
C HIS A 585 55.43 -18.35 65.62
N HIS A 586 56.62 -18.76 65.19
CA HIS A 586 57.57 -19.46 66.04
C HIS A 586 58.10 -18.44 67.06
N LEU A 587 57.46 -18.42 68.24
CA LEU A 587 58.13 -18.05 69.47
C LEU A 587 59.19 -19.12 69.75
N SER A 588 60.46 -18.73 69.63
CA SER A 588 61.57 -19.29 70.40
C SER A 588 62.66 -18.24 70.59
#